data_AF-A0AAV3VY50-F1
#
_entry.id   AF-A0AAV3VY50-F1
#
_cell.length_a   1.000
_cell.length_b   1.000
_cell.length_c   1.000
_cell.angle_alpha   90.00
_cell.angle_beta   90.00
_cell.angle_gamma   90.00
#
_symmetry.space_group_name_H-M   'P 1'
#
loop_
_entity.id
_entity.type
_entity.pdbx_description
1 polymer ?
#
loop_
_entity_poly.entity_id
_entity_poly.type
_entity_poly.pdbx_seq_one_letter_code
_entity_poly.pdbx_strand_id
1 'polypeptide(L)'
;MKKNMIKIVSIALALGIVSAAAPATNINVLTTKAFAATDNDDDYLDRLELNDEDGNNIKLYSDSDYSSKVNASDVEEGETYYAKTSSDTVSIKIDGPDEDYVRVFNGTSSSSKGKEVGEDVDLSDDSSTTTLTIKVYGKEPDDNMRYKDNDDYNVLSTYRIKVENANYSQSKNKDNIYLERLSVNNNKVELSKSESTYTYNVASDVKRVTIKATPEDDDYDVTIDNKNVQSADNYKKEVDLDEGTNEFEIELEDGDKDRVYTLIINRGNPSSNGTSSQDTAETEHQDSIYLDKLSIDGRLFSLSQSQVNYSSNVPSDVNKVTIKAEPEKDFYTVKVNGDEVFEDDDYKTTVNLKDGENKIKVDVKNENSDEERVYTLTVIRGSVTSTQNNNGSSAANQWVQVNGIWKYNDASGNFVKNTWVGNYYLLDNGNMATGWLNYNGSWYYLGSDGARKTGWQLVDGAWYYLDSQGKIQTGWIKDSNGKYYYLNSNGAMAYNTTVGGYKLGYDGAWIQK
;
A
#
# COMPACT_ATOMS: atom_id res chain seq x y z
N MET A 1 -52.23 10.10 -35.04
CA MET A 1 -51.05 10.31 -35.91
C MET A 1 -50.24 9.03 -35.95
N LYS A 2 -49.94 8.56 -37.18
CA LYS A 2 -48.88 7.61 -37.63
C LYS A 2 -48.47 6.46 -36.68
N LYS A 3 -48.87 5.20 -36.92
CA LYS A 3 -48.38 4.21 -37.92
C LYS A 3 -47.01 3.58 -37.55
N ASN A 4 -46.97 2.29 -37.18
CA ASN A 4 -46.71 1.19 -38.12
C ASN A 4 -46.89 -0.18 -37.47
N MET A 5 -47.39 -1.09 -38.29
CA MET A 5 -47.72 -2.49 -38.04
C MET A 5 -46.64 -3.33 -38.71
N ILE A 6 -46.08 -4.35 -38.05
CA ILE A 6 -45.36 -5.45 -38.72
C ILE A 6 -45.90 -6.77 -38.19
N LYS A 7 -46.41 -7.55 -39.16
CA LYS A 7 -46.92 -8.91 -39.03
C LYS A 7 -45.74 -9.87 -39.01
N ILE A 8 -45.72 -10.84 -38.10
CA ILE A 8 -44.80 -11.98 -38.20
C ILE A 8 -45.46 -13.07 -39.04
N VAL A 9 -44.74 -13.48 -40.08
CA VAL A 9 -45.12 -14.51 -41.05
C VAL A 9 -44.83 -15.88 -40.45
N SER A 10 -45.87 -16.71 -40.31
CA SER A 10 -45.73 -18.15 -40.05
C SER A 10 -45.34 -18.85 -41.35
N ILE A 11 -44.13 -19.40 -41.44
CA ILE A 11 -43.73 -20.29 -42.53
C ILE A 11 -44.31 -21.68 -42.24
N ALA A 12 -45.39 -22.03 -42.94
CA ALA A 12 -45.90 -23.39 -43.00
C ALA A 12 -45.10 -24.20 -44.01
N LEU A 13 -44.49 -25.29 -43.55
CA LEU A 13 -43.77 -26.27 -44.37
C LEU A 13 -44.78 -27.00 -45.28
N ALA A 14 -44.66 -26.85 -46.60
CA ALA A 14 -45.42 -27.65 -47.55
C ALA A 14 -44.71 -29.00 -47.78
N LEU A 15 -45.28 -30.08 -47.22
CA LEU A 15 -44.93 -31.46 -47.55
C LEU A 15 -45.38 -31.78 -48.98
N GLY A 16 -44.46 -31.73 -49.94
CA GLY A 16 -44.63 -32.26 -51.28
C GLY A 16 -44.10 -33.68 -51.37
N ILE A 17 -45.01 -34.65 -51.43
CA ILE A 17 -44.71 -36.06 -51.67
C ILE A 17 -44.32 -36.22 -53.15
N VAL A 18 -43.09 -36.62 -53.46
CA VAL A 18 -42.74 -37.22 -54.76
C VAL A 18 -42.04 -38.55 -54.51
N SER A 19 -42.65 -39.58 -55.08
CA SER A 19 -42.26 -40.98 -55.08
C SER A 19 -41.03 -41.27 -55.94
N ALA A 20 -40.23 -42.21 -55.44
CA ALA A 20 -39.46 -43.23 -56.16
C ALA A 20 -38.05 -42.91 -56.74
N ALA A 21 -37.16 -43.89 -56.47
CA ALA A 21 -35.84 -44.22 -57.02
C ALA A 21 -34.59 -43.66 -56.31
N ALA A 22 -33.70 -44.61 -55.94
CA ALA A 22 -32.52 -44.54 -55.06
C ALA A 22 -31.23 -44.03 -55.76
N PRO A 23 -30.03 -44.19 -55.15
CA PRO A 23 -29.51 -43.49 -53.96
C PRO A 23 -28.20 -42.72 -54.29
N ALA A 24 -27.88 -41.64 -53.56
CA ALA A 24 -26.50 -41.28 -53.26
C ALA A 24 -26.44 -40.16 -52.20
N THR A 25 -25.56 -40.40 -51.24
CA THR A 25 -25.24 -39.63 -50.04
C THR A 25 -24.72 -38.23 -50.33
N ASN A 26 -25.32 -37.24 -49.65
CA ASN A 26 -24.72 -36.02 -49.06
C ASN A 26 -25.74 -34.87 -49.08
N ILE A 27 -26.75 -34.93 -48.20
CA ILE A 27 -27.56 -33.77 -47.87
C ILE A 27 -26.97 -33.20 -46.57
N ASN A 28 -26.30 -32.07 -46.69
CA ASN A 28 -25.83 -31.29 -45.56
C ASN A 28 -27.06 -30.59 -44.96
N VAL A 29 -27.72 -31.26 -44.02
CA VAL A 29 -28.82 -30.68 -43.26
C VAL A 29 -28.19 -29.64 -42.32
N LEU A 30 -28.38 -28.37 -42.66
CA LEU A 30 -28.12 -27.25 -41.75
C LEU A 30 -28.94 -27.50 -40.47
N THR A 31 -28.28 -28.01 -39.43
CA THR A 31 -28.78 -27.97 -38.07
C THR A 31 -28.77 -26.51 -37.62
N THR A 32 -29.86 -25.78 -37.90
CA THR A 32 -30.18 -24.61 -37.08
C THR A 32 -30.46 -25.14 -35.69
N LYS A 33 -29.53 -24.91 -34.75
CA LYS A 33 -29.81 -25.05 -33.33
C LYS A 33 -31.03 -24.17 -33.04
N ALA A 34 -32.16 -24.80 -32.74
CA ALA A 34 -33.29 -24.10 -32.15
C ALA A 34 -32.90 -23.84 -30.70
N PHE A 35 -32.64 -22.57 -30.36
CA PHE A 35 -32.64 -22.13 -28.98
C PHE A 35 -34.10 -22.06 -28.55
N ALA A 36 -34.50 -22.90 -27.60
CA ALA A 36 -35.71 -22.66 -26.85
C ALA A 36 -35.41 -21.44 -25.98
N ALA A 37 -36.01 -20.31 -26.31
CA ALA A 37 -36.02 -19.14 -25.45
C ALA A 37 -37.03 -19.42 -24.33
N THR A 38 -36.53 -19.85 -23.19
CA THR A 38 -37.12 -19.47 -21.91
C THR A 38 -36.63 -18.05 -21.69
N ASP A 39 -37.40 -17.06 -22.14
CA ASP A 39 -37.04 -15.66 -21.93
C ASP A 39 -37.29 -15.34 -20.45
N ASN A 40 -36.32 -14.66 -19.82
CA ASN A 40 -36.55 -13.95 -18.57
C ASN A 40 -37.54 -12.82 -18.88
N ASP A 41 -38.72 -12.83 -18.27
CA ASP A 41 -39.77 -11.83 -18.55
C ASP A 41 -39.46 -10.46 -17.91
N ASP A 42 -38.54 -10.40 -16.92
CA ASP A 42 -38.18 -9.18 -16.19
C ASP A 42 -36.68 -8.87 -16.23
N ASP A 43 -36.35 -7.68 -16.71
CA ASP A 43 -34.95 -7.22 -16.85
C ASP A 43 -34.38 -6.65 -15.53
N TYR A 44 -35.23 -6.41 -14.52
CA TYR A 44 -34.90 -5.67 -13.29
C TYR A 44 -35.51 -6.33 -12.04
N LEU A 45 -34.83 -6.19 -10.90
CA LEU A 45 -35.36 -6.60 -9.60
C LEU A 45 -36.51 -5.67 -9.16
N ASP A 46 -37.64 -6.25 -8.78
CA ASP A 46 -38.73 -5.54 -8.09
C ASP A 46 -38.42 -5.38 -6.60
N ARG A 47 -37.65 -6.31 -6.03
CA ARG A 47 -37.26 -6.30 -4.63
C ARG A 47 -35.93 -6.98 -4.41
N LEU A 48 -35.12 -6.44 -3.50
CA LEU A 48 -33.85 -7.02 -3.06
C LEU A 48 -33.77 -7.05 -1.53
N GLU A 49 -33.65 -8.24 -0.96
CA GLU A 49 -33.49 -8.47 0.47
C GLU A 49 -32.15 -9.15 0.78
N LEU A 50 -31.50 -8.66 1.82
CA LEU A 50 -30.34 -9.29 2.43
C LEU A 50 -30.79 -9.94 3.75
N ASN A 51 -30.43 -11.18 4.00
CA ASN A 51 -30.77 -11.89 5.24
C ASN A 51 -29.52 -12.42 5.94
N ASP A 52 -29.55 -12.51 7.27
CA ASP A 52 -28.52 -13.18 8.06
C ASP A 52 -28.65 -14.72 8.03
N GLU A 53 -27.74 -15.42 8.73
CA GLU A 53 -27.71 -16.90 8.82
C GLU A 53 -29.00 -17.51 9.40
N ASP A 54 -29.74 -16.74 10.20
CA ASP A 54 -31.01 -17.13 10.79
C ASP A 54 -32.21 -16.80 9.89
N GLY A 55 -31.97 -16.16 8.73
CA GLY A 55 -33.00 -15.73 7.79
C GLY A 55 -33.70 -14.42 8.17
N ASN A 56 -33.15 -13.65 9.11
CA ASN A 56 -33.67 -12.33 9.46
C ASN A 56 -33.22 -11.28 8.46
N ASN A 57 -34.13 -10.37 8.09
CA ASN A 57 -33.85 -9.30 7.16
C ASN A 57 -32.85 -8.28 7.73
N ILE A 58 -31.78 -8.02 6.97
CA ILE A 58 -30.77 -7.00 7.21
C ILE A 58 -31.16 -5.73 6.43
N LYS A 59 -31.11 -4.58 7.12
CA LYS A 59 -31.50 -3.29 6.55
C LYS A 59 -30.49 -2.79 5.52
N LEU A 60 -31.00 -2.23 4.43
CA LEU A 60 -30.23 -1.53 3.40
C LEU A 60 -30.25 -0.01 3.59
N TYR A 61 -29.16 0.63 3.17
CA TYR A 61 -28.92 2.06 3.26
C TYR A 61 -28.31 2.58 1.95
N SER A 62 -28.56 3.85 1.60
CA SER A 62 -27.99 4.46 0.39
C SER A 62 -26.62 5.10 0.60
N ASP A 63 -26.14 5.15 1.85
CA ASP A 63 -24.87 5.77 2.23
C ASP A 63 -24.10 4.93 3.25
N SER A 64 -22.78 5.03 3.21
CA SER A 64 -21.84 4.28 4.06
C SER A 64 -21.89 4.68 5.53
N ASP A 65 -22.53 5.80 5.87
CA ASP A 65 -22.71 6.24 7.26
C ASP A 65 -24.01 5.66 7.86
N TYR A 66 -24.75 4.87 7.09
CA TYR A 66 -25.98 4.19 7.48
C TYR A 66 -27.07 5.17 7.95
N SER A 67 -27.12 6.35 7.35
CA SER A 67 -28.01 7.43 7.75
C SER A 67 -29.35 7.40 7.00
N SER A 68 -29.36 6.98 5.74
CA SER A 68 -30.55 6.97 4.88
C SER A 68 -30.96 5.53 4.52
N LYS A 69 -32.07 5.07 5.08
CA LYS A 69 -32.59 3.71 4.84
C LYS A 69 -33.25 3.61 3.46
N VAL A 70 -33.07 2.45 2.84
CA VAL A 70 -33.69 2.08 1.55
C VAL A 70 -34.65 0.91 1.80
N ASN A 71 -35.86 0.99 1.24
CA ASN A 71 -36.77 -0.16 1.28
C ASN A 71 -36.35 -1.17 0.22
N ALA A 72 -36.60 -2.45 0.47
CA ALA A 72 -36.22 -3.52 -0.46
C ALA A 72 -36.79 -3.34 -1.88
N SER A 73 -37.93 -2.65 -2.04
CA SER A 73 -38.57 -2.36 -3.32
C SER A 73 -38.08 -1.08 -4.02
N ASP A 74 -37.23 -0.29 -3.37
CA ASP A 74 -36.77 1.01 -3.88
C ASP A 74 -35.33 0.91 -4.42
N VAL A 75 -34.89 -0.30 -4.78
CA VAL A 75 -33.57 -0.53 -5.36
C VAL A 75 -33.56 -0.22 -6.86
N GLU A 76 -32.48 0.38 -7.34
CA GLU A 76 -32.31 0.83 -8.71
C GLU A 76 -31.07 0.16 -9.32
N GLU A 77 -31.14 -0.10 -10.62
CA GLU A 77 -30.02 -0.67 -11.37
C GLU A 77 -28.79 0.26 -11.28
N GLY A 78 -27.61 -0.33 -11.11
CA GLY A 78 -26.32 0.35 -11.13
C GLY A 78 -25.93 0.96 -9.79
N GLU A 79 -26.89 1.13 -8.88
CA GLU A 79 -26.67 1.72 -7.57
C GLU A 79 -25.95 0.77 -6.59
N THR A 80 -25.33 1.38 -5.57
CA THR A 80 -24.65 0.67 -4.48
C THR A 80 -25.30 0.96 -3.14
N TYR A 81 -25.75 -0.08 -2.47
CA TYR A 81 -26.34 -0.04 -1.14
C TYR A 81 -25.35 -0.47 -0.06
N TYR A 82 -25.65 -0.15 1.19
CA TYR A 82 -24.82 -0.44 2.35
C TYR A 82 -25.65 -1.20 3.39
N ALA A 83 -25.04 -2.16 4.08
CA ALA A 83 -25.69 -2.98 5.10
C ALA A 83 -24.72 -3.27 6.26
N LYS A 84 -25.28 -3.55 7.45
CA LYS A 84 -24.51 -3.92 8.65
C LYS A 84 -25.09 -5.18 9.26
N THR A 85 -24.23 -6.16 9.53
CA THR A 85 -24.61 -7.40 10.19
C THR A 85 -23.55 -7.84 11.18
N SER A 86 -23.92 -8.73 12.09
CA SER A 86 -22.99 -9.44 12.98
C SER A 86 -22.84 -10.92 12.59
N SER A 87 -23.54 -11.34 11.53
CA SER A 87 -23.50 -12.69 10.98
C SER A 87 -22.24 -12.87 10.14
N ASP A 88 -21.64 -14.06 10.23
CA ASP A 88 -20.50 -14.45 9.38
C ASP A 88 -20.95 -14.89 7.98
N THR A 89 -22.25 -15.13 7.75
CA THR A 89 -22.83 -15.40 6.42
C THR A 89 -24.08 -14.57 6.17
N VAL A 90 -24.43 -14.37 4.90
CA VAL A 90 -25.68 -13.74 4.46
C VAL A 90 -26.23 -14.42 3.21
N SER A 91 -27.53 -14.31 2.99
CA SER A 91 -28.19 -14.77 1.77
C SER A 91 -28.99 -13.64 1.12
N ILE A 92 -29.15 -13.72 -0.20
CA ILE A 92 -29.97 -12.79 -0.98
C ILE A 92 -31.31 -13.43 -1.30
N LYS A 93 -32.38 -12.64 -1.19
CA LYS A 93 -33.70 -12.96 -1.77
C LYS A 93 -34.13 -11.84 -2.69
N ILE A 94 -34.82 -12.20 -3.77
CA ILE A 94 -35.30 -11.25 -4.77
C ILE A 94 -36.78 -11.49 -5.08
N ASP A 95 -37.45 -10.46 -5.61
CA ASP A 95 -38.69 -10.58 -6.38
C ASP A 95 -38.45 -9.92 -7.77
N GLY A 96 -39.15 -10.37 -8.81
CA GLY A 96 -39.01 -9.91 -10.19
C GLY A 96 -38.61 -11.05 -11.13
N PRO A 97 -37.36 -11.06 -11.64
CA PRO A 97 -36.88 -12.10 -12.55
C PRO A 97 -36.86 -13.49 -11.90
N ASP A 98 -36.91 -14.52 -12.75
CA ASP A 98 -36.72 -15.90 -12.30
C ASP A 98 -35.30 -16.08 -11.72
N GLU A 99 -35.22 -16.71 -10.54
CA GLU A 99 -33.98 -16.90 -9.78
C GLU A 99 -32.91 -17.65 -10.59
N ASP A 100 -33.33 -18.51 -11.51
CA ASP A 100 -32.44 -19.27 -12.40
C ASP A 100 -31.57 -18.32 -13.27
N TYR A 101 -32.06 -17.10 -13.55
CA TYR A 101 -31.38 -16.08 -14.37
C TYR A 101 -30.56 -15.10 -13.55
N VAL A 102 -30.43 -15.32 -12.24
CA VAL A 102 -29.74 -14.42 -11.33
C VAL A 102 -28.56 -15.12 -10.69
N ARG A 103 -27.42 -14.43 -10.61
CA ARG A 103 -26.30 -14.87 -9.79
C ARG A 103 -25.82 -13.79 -8.84
N VAL A 104 -25.42 -14.23 -7.66
CA VAL A 104 -24.83 -13.42 -6.61
C VAL A 104 -23.33 -13.71 -6.55
N PHE A 105 -22.54 -12.65 -6.56
CA PHE A 105 -21.09 -12.72 -6.51
C PHE A 105 -20.59 -11.97 -5.28
N ASN A 106 -19.66 -12.55 -4.53
CA ASN A 106 -18.96 -11.90 -3.41
C ASN A 106 -17.58 -11.33 -3.82
N GLY A 107 -17.31 -11.30 -5.12
CA GLY A 107 -16.13 -10.68 -5.74
C GLY A 107 -16.46 -10.32 -7.19
N THR A 108 -15.69 -9.39 -7.76
CA THR A 108 -15.94 -8.87 -9.11
C THR A 108 -15.00 -9.46 -10.15
N SER A 109 -14.54 -10.70 -9.95
CA SER A 109 -13.41 -11.22 -10.72
C SER A 109 -13.65 -12.28 -11.77
N SER A 110 -12.70 -12.47 -12.68
CA SER A 110 -12.80 -13.57 -13.63
C SER A 110 -12.88 -14.95 -12.99
N SER A 111 -12.37 -15.12 -11.76
CA SER A 111 -12.45 -16.37 -11.00
C SER A 111 -13.66 -16.43 -10.04
N SER A 112 -14.30 -15.31 -9.72
CA SER A 112 -15.38 -15.25 -8.72
C SER A 112 -16.59 -16.05 -9.19
N LYS A 113 -16.87 -17.14 -8.49
CA LYS A 113 -18.00 -18.03 -8.81
C LYS A 113 -19.32 -17.34 -8.50
N GLY A 114 -20.26 -17.40 -9.44
CA GLY A 114 -21.64 -17.01 -9.20
C GLY A 114 -22.34 -18.04 -8.32
N LYS A 115 -22.99 -17.57 -7.26
CA LYS A 115 -23.88 -18.34 -6.40
C LYS A 115 -25.33 -18.17 -6.84
N GLU A 116 -26.13 -19.21 -6.66
CA GLU A 116 -27.57 -19.14 -6.87
C GLU A 116 -28.24 -18.23 -5.82
N VAL A 117 -29.41 -17.71 -6.14
CA VAL A 117 -30.20 -16.93 -5.18
C VAL A 117 -30.54 -17.81 -3.97
N GLY A 118 -30.46 -17.23 -2.77
CA GLY A 118 -30.73 -17.94 -1.52
C GLY A 118 -29.57 -18.78 -0.96
N GLU A 119 -28.50 -19.02 -1.72
CA GLU A 119 -27.29 -19.65 -1.17
C GLU A 119 -26.59 -18.73 -0.16
N ASP A 120 -25.98 -19.35 0.85
CA ASP A 120 -25.19 -18.63 1.85
C ASP A 120 -23.91 -18.08 1.22
N VAL A 121 -23.71 -16.78 1.42
CA VAL A 121 -22.52 -16.04 1.07
C VAL A 121 -21.71 -15.80 2.34
N ASP A 122 -20.47 -16.25 2.32
CA ASP A 122 -19.55 -16.04 3.42
C ASP A 122 -19.12 -14.57 3.47
N LEU A 123 -19.21 -13.98 4.65
CA LEU A 123 -18.73 -12.63 5.00
C LEU A 123 -17.50 -12.69 5.91
N SER A 124 -17.00 -13.89 6.20
CA SER A 124 -15.77 -14.11 6.98
C SER A 124 -14.50 -13.85 6.17
N ASP A 125 -14.64 -13.55 4.88
CA ASP A 125 -13.55 -13.07 4.04
C ASP A 125 -13.03 -11.72 4.53
N ASP A 126 -11.71 -11.67 4.78
CA ASP A 126 -10.69 -10.61 4.81
C ASP A 126 -10.99 -9.14 5.10
N SER A 127 -12.21 -8.66 4.91
CA SER A 127 -12.62 -7.30 5.14
C SER A 127 -13.67 -7.18 6.22
N SER A 128 -13.64 -6.05 6.93
CA SER A 128 -14.81 -5.64 7.69
C SER A 128 -16.04 -5.45 6.78
N THR A 129 -15.86 -5.35 5.45
CA THR A 129 -16.90 -5.01 4.48
C THR A 129 -16.79 -5.81 3.18
N THR A 130 -17.76 -6.68 2.89
CA THR A 130 -17.83 -7.47 1.64
C THR A 130 -18.75 -6.79 0.63
N THR A 131 -18.39 -6.76 -0.66
CA THR A 131 -19.28 -6.25 -1.73
C THR A 131 -19.95 -7.41 -2.44
N LEU A 132 -21.26 -7.51 -2.32
CA LEU A 132 -22.10 -8.42 -3.07
C LEU A 132 -22.55 -7.77 -4.37
N THR A 133 -22.34 -8.43 -5.50
CA THR A 133 -22.88 -8.00 -6.80
C THR A 133 -23.92 -9.00 -7.27
N ILE A 134 -25.12 -8.51 -7.57
CA ILE A 134 -26.24 -9.29 -8.06
C ILE A 134 -26.42 -8.93 -9.53
N LYS A 135 -26.35 -9.92 -10.42
CA LYS A 135 -26.53 -9.72 -11.87
C LYS A 135 -27.73 -10.52 -12.36
N VAL A 136 -28.56 -9.88 -13.17
CA VAL A 136 -29.66 -10.50 -13.90
C VAL A 136 -29.21 -10.73 -15.34
N TYR A 137 -29.41 -11.94 -15.85
CA TYR A 137 -28.97 -12.35 -17.19
C TYR A 137 -30.16 -12.55 -18.12
N GLY A 138 -29.96 -12.27 -19.40
CA GLY A 138 -30.98 -12.51 -20.44
C GLY A 138 -31.05 -13.97 -20.89
N LYS A 139 -30.13 -14.80 -20.42
CA LYS A 139 -30.10 -16.24 -20.63
C LYS A 139 -29.67 -16.92 -19.33
N GLU A 140 -30.29 -18.06 -19.04
CA GLU A 140 -29.92 -18.90 -17.90
C GLU A 140 -28.40 -19.19 -17.92
N PRO A 141 -27.67 -18.74 -16.89
CA PRO A 141 -26.25 -18.96 -16.78
C PRO A 141 -25.89 -20.35 -16.26
N ASP A 142 -24.74 -20.87 -16.68
CA ASP A 142 -24.25 -22.19 -16.25
C ASP A 142 -23.90 -22.19 -14.74
N ASP A 143 -24.03 -23.33 -14.07
CA ASP A 143 -23.72 -23.53 -12.63
C ASP A 143 -22.28 -23.15 -12.23
N ASN A 144 -21.36 -23.12 -13.20
CA ASN A 144 -19.96 -22.76 -13.00
C ASN A 144 -19.61 -21.36 -13.52
N MET A 145 -20.63 -20.53 -13.81
CA MET A 145 -20.43 -19.16 -14.29
C MET A 145 -19.54 -18.36 -13.33
N ARG A 146 -18.59 -17.65 -13.92
CA ARG A 146 -17.74 -16.69 -13.24
C ARG A 146 -18.15 -15.26 -13.57
N TYR A 147 -17.77 -14.32 -12.73
CA TYR A 147 -18.27 -12.94 -12.84
C TYR A 147 -17.94 -12.24 -14.17
N LYS A 148 -16.87 -12.64 -14.87
CA LYS A 148 -16.52 -12.09 -16.20
C LYS A 148 -17.12 -12.81 -17.40
N ASP A 149 -17.83 -13.92 -17.23
CA ASP A 149 -18.41 -14.70 -18.34
C ASP A 149 -19.61 -13.96 -19.02
N ASN A 150 -19.75 -12.66 -18.82
CA ASN A 150 -20.92 -11.84 -19.16
C ASN A 150 -21.23 -11.83 -20.67
N ASP A 151 -20.20 -11.90 -21.53
CA ASP A 151 -20.34 -11.74 -22.98
C ASP A 151 -21.22 -12.83 -23.63
N ASP A 152 -21.30 -14.01 -22.99
CA ASP A 152 -22.07 -15.15 -23.52
C ASP A 152 -23.53 -15.20 -23.02
N TYR A 153 -23.88 -14.44 -21.98
CA TYR A 153 -25.17 -14.54 -21.28
C TYR A 153 -26.01 -13.25 -21.27
N ASN A 154 -25.44 -12.12 -21.73
CA ASN A 154 -26.10 -10.82 -21.82
C ASN A 154 -26.64 -10.33 -20.47
N VAL A 155 -25.85 -9.53 -19.74
CA VAL A 155 -26.28 -8.92 -18.46
C VAL A 155 -27.33 -7.85 -18.72
N LEU A 156 -28.49 -7.98 -18.08
CA LEU A 156 -29.63 -7.07 -18.20
C LEU A 156 -29.61 -5.96 -17.14
N SER A 157 -29.28 -6.31 -15.90
CA SER A 157 -29.18 -5.35 -14.79
C SER A 157 -28.18 -5.82 -13.74
N THR A 158 -27.64 -4.87 -12.97
CA THR A 158 -26.64 -5.12 -11.91
C THR A 158 -26.93 -4.28 -10.66
N TYR A 159 -26.85 -4.91 -9.49
CA TYR A 159 -27.07 -4.27 -8.19
C TYR A 159 -25.91 -4.59 -7.25
N ARG A 160 -25.56 -3.67 -6.34
CA ARG A 160 -24.44 -3.88 -5.40
C ARG A 160 -24.84 -3.61 -3.95
N ILE A 161 -24.34 -4.44 -3.03
CA ILE A 161 -24.49 -4.24 -1.58
C ILE A 161 -23.12 -4.35 -0.90
N LYS A 162 -22.68 -3.31 -0.21
CA LYS A 162 -21.52 -3.32 0.68
C LYS A 162 -21.97 -3.68 2.10
N VAL A 163 -21.61 -4.88 2.55
CA VAL A 163 -22.05 -5.45 3.82
C VAL A 163 -20.91 -5.38 4.84
N GLU A 164 -21.05 -4.58 5.88
CA GLU A 164 -20.11 -4.51 7.00
C GLU A 164 -20.44 -5.57 8.07
N ASN A 165 -19.48 -6.45 8.37
CA ASN A 165 -19.56 -7.44 9.44
C ASN A 165 -18.98 -6.85 10.75
N ALA A 166 -19.86 -6.50 11.69
CA ALA A 166 -19.52 -5.94 12.98
C ALA A 166 -18.77 -6.90 13.92
N ASN A 167 -18.81 -8.21 13.64
CA ASN A 167 -18.09 -9.25 14.39
C ASN A 167 -16.75 -9.64 13.75
N TYR A 168 -16.35 -8.96 12.67
CA TYR A 168 -15.07 -9.18 12.02
C TYR A 168 -13.90 -9.10 13.03
N SER A 169 -13.17 -10.21 13.17
CA SER A 169 -11.97 -10.31 13.99
C SER A 169 -10.76 -10.57 13.10
N GLN A 170 -9.80 -9.64 13.06
CA GLN A 170 -8.54 -9.78 12.32
C GLN A 170 -7.73 -11.04 12.70
N SER A 171 -8.08 -11.74 13.77
CA SER A 171 -7.43 -12.98 14.23
C SER A 171 -7.94 -14.26 13.56
N LYS A 172 -9.04 -14.21 12.79
CA LYS A 172 -9.63 -15.40 12.13
C LYS A 172 -8.97 -15.77 10.80
N ASN A 173 -8.22 -14.88 10.14
CA ASN A 173 -7.66 -15.13 8.81
C ASN A 173 -6.16 -15.41 8.82
N LYS A 174 -5.79 -16.68 8.95
CA LYS A 174 -4.42 -17.15 8.68
C LYS A 174 -4.26 -17.80 7.29
N ASP A 175 -5.36 -17.94 6.54
CA ASP A 175 -5.40 -18.76 5.34
C ASP A 175 -5.72 -17.99 4.05
N ASN A 176 -5.81 -16.66 4.06
CA ASN A 176 -6.18 -15.87 2.86
C ASN A 176 -4.99 -15.22 2.13
N ILE A 177 -5.15 -15.02 0.82
CA ILE A 177 -4.14 -14.50 -0.10
C ILE A 177 -4.37 -13.02 -0.39
N TYR A 178 -3.31 -12.20 -0.43
CA TYR A 178 -3.42 -10.75 -0.61
C TYR A 178 -2.32 -10.19 -1.49
N LEU A 179 -2.53 -8.97 -2.00
CA LEU A 179 -1.47 -8.12 -2.54
C LEU A 179 -0.66 -7.53 -1.37
N GLU A 180 0.65 -7.70 -1.42
CA GLU A 180 1.60 -6.94 -0.59
C GLU A 180 1.60 -5.46 -1.02
N ARG A 181 1.52 -5.20 -2.34
CA ARG A 181 1.63 -3.85 -2.89
C ARG A 181 0.88 -3.67 -4.20
N LEU A 182 0.21 -2.53 -4.32
CA LEU A 182 -0.38 -2.03 -5.56
C LEU A 182 0.21 -0.66 -5.90
N SER A 183 0.54 -0.42 -7.17
CA SER A 183 1.02 0.89 -7.61
C SER A 183 0.66 1.21 -9.06
N VAL A 184 0.53 2.51 -9.35
CA VAL A 184 0.33 3.08 -10.69
C VAL A 184 1.50 4.01 -10.99
N ASN A 185 2.26 3.75 -12.05
CA ASN A 185 3.49 4.48 -12.39
C ASN A 185 4.46 4.60 -11.20
N ASN A 186 4.67 3.50 -10.47
CA ASN A 186 5.50 3.41 -9.27
C ASN A 186 5.02 4.26 -8.07
N ASN A 187 3.86 4.91 -8.16
CA ASN A 187 3.21 5.57 -7.04
C ASN A 187 2.31 4.56 -6.33
N LYS A 188 2.52 4.42 -5.02
CA LYS A 188 1.79 3.47 -4.18
C LYS A 188 0.29 3.82 -4.15
N VAL A 189 -0.53 2.79 -4.32
CA VAL A 189 -1.95 2.78 -3.94
C VAL A 189 -2.00 2.17 -2.55
N GLU A 190 -2.52 2.92 -1.58
CA GLU A 190 -2.61 2.44 -0.19
C GLU A 190 -3.61 1.28 -0.11
N LEU A 191 -3.09 0.08 0.16
CA LEU A 191 -3.89 -1.13 0.30
C LEU A 191 -4.43 -1.26 1.71
N SER A 192 -5.65 -1.77 1.82
CA SER A 192 -6.23 -2.28 3.05
C SER A 192 -6.65 -3.72 2.84
N LYS A 193 -6.42 -4.59 3.84
CA LYS A 193 -6.99 -5.95 3.81
C LYS A 193 -8.52 -5.92 3.71
N SER A 194 -9.14 -4.81 4.15
CA SER A 194 -10.58 -4.61 4.10
C SER A 194 -11.14 -4.05 2.79
N GLU A 195 -10.32 -3.75 1.80
CA GLU A 195 -10.75 -3.12 0.55
C GLU A 195 -10.31 -3.95 -0.65
N SER A 196 -11.21 -4.07 -1.63
CA SER A 196 -10.94 -4.70 -2.93
C SER A 196 -11.09 -3.71 -4.08
N THR A 197 -11.46 -2.45 -3.84
CA THR A 197 -11.59 -1.43 -4.88
C THR A 197 -10.77 -0.20 -4.53
N TYR A 198 -9.92 0.23 -5.45
CA TYR A 198 -8.99 1.34 -5.25
C TYR A 198 -9.09 2.34 -6.38
N THR A 199 -9.03 3.63 -6.05
CA THR A 199 -9.10 4.71 -7.04
C THR A 199 -7.80 5.49 -7.09
N TYR A 200 -7.31 5.75 -8.29
CA TYR A 200 -6.10 6.51 -8.57
C TYR A 200 -6.35 7.56 -9.66
N ASN A 201 -5.80 8.77 -9.52
CA ASN A 201 -6.03 9.85 -10.48
C ASN A 201 -4.73 10.17 -11.23
N VAL A 202 -4.83 10.35 -12.55
CA VAL A 202 -3.73 10.79 -13.42
C VAL A 202 -4.10 12.03 -14.22
N ALA A 203 -3.09 12.81 -14.58
CA ALA A 203 -3.26 14.01 -15.40
C ALA A 203 -3.82 13.65 -16.79
N SER A 204 -4.54 14.58 -17.41
CA SER A 204 -5.23 14.36 -18.69
C SER A 204 -4.31 13.97 -19.85
N ASP A 205 -3.04 14.38 -19.78
CA ASP A 205 -2.00 14.08 -20.76
C ASP A 205 -1.34 12.70 -20.58
N VAL A 206 -1.60 12.01 -19.47
CA VAL A 206 -1.11 10.64 -19.21
C VAL A 206 -1.97 9.65 -19.98
N LYS A 207 -1.46 9.13 -21.10
CA LYS A 207 -2.18 8.20 -22.00
C LYS A 207 -1.94 6.71 -21.69
N ARG A 208 -0.93 6.42 -20.87
CA ARG A 208 -0.51 5.06 -20.52
C ARG A 208 0.02 5.06 -19.11
N VAL A 209 -0.22 3.98 -18.39
CA VAL A 209 0.32 3.76 -17.06
C VAL A 209 0.83 2.33 -16.90
N THR A 210 1.77 2.14 -15.99
CA THR A 210 2.18 0.82 -15.51
C THR A 210 1.45 0.50 -14.22
N ILE A 211 0.70 -0.60 -14.20
CA ILE A 211 0.12 -1.18 -12.99
C ILE A 211 1.09 -2.25 -12.49
N LYS A 212 1.43 -2.20 -11.21
CA LYS A 212 2.21 -3.25 -10.52
C LYS A 212 1.39 -3.80 -9.36
N ALA A 213 1.17 -5.11 -9.34
CA ALA A 213 0.40 -5.81 -8.33
C ALA A 213 1.23 -6.95 -7.73
N THR A 214 1.93 -6.67 -6.64
CA THR A 214 2.82 -7.65 -5.99
C THR A 214 2.02 -8.47 -4.96
N PRO A 215 2.01 -9.81 -5.06
CA PRO A 215 1.34 -10.68 -4.08
C PRO A 215 2.13 -10.75 -2.75
N GLU A 216 1.47 -11.12 -1.65
CA GLU A 216 2.10 -11.37 -0.33
C GLU A 216 3.01 -12.61 -0.33
N ASP A 217 2.79 -13.54 -1.25
CA ASP A 217 3.58 -14.75 -1.44
C ASP A 217 3.88 -14.92 -2.95
N ASP A 218 5.09 -15.36 -3.28
CA ASP A 218 5.52 -15.52 -4.68
C ASP A 218 4.98 -16.79 -5.34
N ASP A 219 4.38 -17.69 -4.57
CA ASP A 219 3.63 -18.83 -5.10
C ASP A 219 2.23 -18.45 -5.65
N TYR A 220 1.76 -17.21 -5.42
CA TYR A 220 0.45 -16.76 -5.91
C TYR A 220 0.51 -16.41 -7.40
N ASP A 221 -0.45 -16.93 -8.17
CA ASP A 221 -0.64 -16.53 -9.55
C ASP A 221 -1.32 -15.16 -9.62
N VAL A 222 -0.68 -14.21 -10.32
CA VAL A 222 -1.22 -12.84 -10.46
C VAL A 222 -1.62 -12.55 -11.89
N THR A 223 -2.82 -12.02 -12.08
CA THR A 223 -3.31 -11.59 -13.39
C THR A 223 -3.72 -10.13 -13.33
N ILE A 224 -3.17 -9.28 -14.22
CA ILE A 224 -3.62 -7.89 -14.38
C ILE A 224 -4.37 -7.79 -15.70
N ASP A 225 -5.68 -7.51 -15.63
CA ASP A 225 -6.56 -7.33 -16.77
C ASP A 225 -6.39 -8.47 -17.80
N ASN A 226 -6.61 -9.71 -17.32
CA ASN A 226 -6.51 -10.96 -18.08
C ASN A 226 -5.10 -11.31 -18.62
N LYS A 227 -4.05 -10.59 -18.22
CA LYS A 227 -2.66 -10.96 -18.50
C LYS A 227 -2.01 -11.50 -17.24
N ASN A 228 -1.61 -12.77 -17.24
CA ASN A 228 -0.78 -13.34 -16.20
C ASN A 228 0.56 -12.58 -16.13
N VAL A 229 0.90 -12.12 -14.93
CA VAL A 229 2.13 -11.39 -14.62
C VAL A 229 2.82 -12.13 -13.49
N GLN A 230 4.12 -12.33 -13.63
CA GLN A 230 4.90 -13.16 -12.73
C GLN A 230 6.05 -12.35 -12.13
N SER A 231 6.76 -12.93 -11.17
CA SER A 231 7.98 -12.36 -10.59
C SER A 231 8.99 -11.90 -11.65
N ALA A 232 9.14 -12.66 -12.75
CA ALA A 232 10.01 -12.32 -13.88
C ALA A 232 9.62 -10.99 -14.58
N ASP A 233 8.32 -10.69 -14.65
CA ASP A 233 7.78 -9.43 -15.19
C ASP A 233 7.55 -8.38 -14.08
N ASN A 234 8.11 -8.62 -12.88
CA ASN A 234 7.92 -7.79 -11.70
C ASN A 234 6.45 -7.63 -11.28
N TYR A 235 5.58 -8.55 -11.68
CA TYR A 235 4.13 -8.42 -11.56
C TYR A 235 3.57 -7.12 -12.16
N LYS A 236 4.16 -6.65 -13.28
CA LYS A 236 3.81 -5.38 -13.95
C LYS A 236 3.05 -5.61 -15.26
N LYS A 237 2.10 -4.71 -15.55
CA LYS A 237 1.47 -4.58 -16.86
C LYS A 237 1.35 -3.11 -17.25
N GLU A 238 1.77 -2.78 -18.47
CA GLU A 238 1.43 -1.49 -19.09
C GLU A 238 0.03 -1.54 -19.67
N VAL A 239 -0.75 -0.49 -19.41
CA VAL A 239 -2.12 -0.34 -19.91
C VAL A 239 -2.32 1.06 -20.48
N ASP A 240 -3.00 1.14 -21.62
CA ASP A 240 -3.41 2.41 -22.21
C ASP A 240 -4.66 2.94 -21.47
N LEU A 241 -4.82 4.25 -21.42
CA LEU A 241 -5.92 4.94 -20.75
C LEU A 241 -6.77 5.74 -21.74
N ASP A 242 -8.08 5.57 -21.67
CA ASP A 242 -9.06 6.47 -22.26
C ASP A 242 -9.29 7.70 -21.37
N GLU A 243 -9.80 8.79 -21.95
CA GLU A 243 -10.20 9.97 -21.16
C GLU A 243 -11.36 9.60 -20.23
N GLY A 244 -11.29 10.02 -18.96
CA GLY A 244 -12.30 9.67 -17.95
C GLY A 244 -11.91 8.45 -17.10
N THR A 245 -12.89 7.65 -16.71
CA THR A 245 -12.71 6.52 -15.79
C THR A 245 -12.28 5.27 -16.55
N ASN A 246 -11.17 4.66 -16.11
CA ASN A 246 -10.63 3.40 -16.62
C ASN A 246 -10.63 2.39 -15.48
N GLU A 247 -11.07 1.15 -15.73
CA GLU A 247 -11.14 0.11 -14.70
C GLU A 247 -10.24 -1.07 -15.08
N PHE A 248 -9.42 -1.52 -14.13
CA PHE A 248 -8.49 -2.64 -14.31
C PHE A 248 -8.69 -3.66 -13.20
N GLU A 249 -8.75 -4.93 -13.57
CA GLU A 249 -8.86 -6.03 -12.61
C GLU A 249 -7.49 -6.64 -12.30
N ILE A 250 -7.29 -7.04 -11.05
CA ILE A 250 -6.09 -7.68 -10.58
C ILE A 250 -6.49 -8.91 -9.76
N GLU A 251 -6.13 -10.08 -10.22
CA GLU A 251 -6.55 -11.37 -9.67
C GLU A 251 -5.35 -12.07 -9.03
N LEU A 252 -5.56 -12.67 -7.86
CA LEU A 252 -4.63 -13.55 -7.15
C LEU A 252 -5.24 -14.95 -7.05
N GLU A 253 -4.46 -15.98 -7.30
CA GLU A 253 -4.87 -17.38 -7.17
C GLU A 253 -3.79 -18.20 -6.42
N ASP A 254 -4.21 -19.02 -5.45
CA ASP A 254 -3.37 -19.99 -4.72
C ASP A 254 -4.18 -21.28 -4.49
N GLY A 255 -4.03 -22.24 -5.40
CA GLY A 255 -4.76 -23.50 -5.36
C GLY A 255 -6.28 -23.29 -5.51
N ASP A 256 -7.04 -23.55 -4.44
CA ASP A 256 -8.51 -23.36 -4.42
C ASP A 256 -8.92 -21.95 -3.95
N LYS A 257 -7.96 -21.08 -3.65
CA LYS A 257 -8.20 -19.73 -3.11
C LYS A 257 -8.01 -18.68 -4.20
N ASP A 258 -8.91 -17.72 -4.25
CA ASP A 258 -8.83 -16.59 -5.16
C ASP A 258 -9.15 -15.25 -4.47
N ARG A 259 -8.46 -14.18 -4.86
CA ARG A 259 -8.75 -12.82 -4.37
C ARG A 259 -8.55 -11.78 -5.44
N VAL A 260 -9.50 -10.85 -5.57
CA VAL A 260 -9.47 -9.87 -6.65
C VAL A 260 -9.66 -8.44 -6.21
N TYR A 261 -8.93 -7.59 -6.93
CA TYR A 261 -8.86 -6.15 -6.74
C TYR A 261 -9.30 -5.43 -8.01
N THR A 262 -10.14 -4.41 -7.85
CA THR A 262 -10.53 -3.45 -8.89
C THR A 262 -9.74 -2.17 -8.71
N LEU A 263 -8.96 -1.78 -9.72
CA LEU A 263 -8.23 -0.52 -9.76
C LEU A 263 -8.87 0.44 -10.77
N ILE A 264 -9.44 1.53 -10.26
CA ILE A 264 -10.05 2.58 -11.05
C ILE A 264 -9.03 3.70 -11.26
N ILE A 265 -8.68 3.99 -12.51
CA ILE A 265 -7.78 5.08 -12.89
C ILE A 265 -8.57 6.18 -13.61
N ASN A 266 -8.74 7.33 -12.95
CA ASN A 266 -9.39 8.48 -13.58
C ASN A 266 -8.34 9.35 -14.30
N ARG A 267 -8.46 9.42 -15.63
CA ARG A 267 -7.64 10.29 -16.47
C ARG A 267 -8.35 11.61 -16.72
N GLY A 268 -7.75 12.71 -16.26
CA GLY A 268 -8.24 14.07 -16.51
C GLY A 268 -9.31 14.59 -15.54
N ASN A 269 -9.48 13.96 -14.37
CA ASN A 269 -10.40 14.43 -13.33
C ASN A 269 -9.74 15.45 -12.39
N PRO A 270 -10.24 16.71 -12.26
CA PRO A 270 -9.62 17.73 -11.41
C PRO A 270 -10.39 17.92 -10.09
N SER A 271 -9.99 17.23 -9.01
CA SER A 271 -10.20 17.61 -7.60
C SER A 271 -9.51 16.57 -6.69
N SER A 272 -8.62 16.84 -5.71
CA SER A 272 -8.06 18.06 -5.13
C SER A 272 -6.68 17.75 -4.49
N ASN A 273 -5.81 18.77 -4.49
CA ASN A 273 -4.55 18.95 -3.74
C ASN A 273 -3.33 18.05 -4.02
N GLY A 274 -2.59 18.44 -5.07
CA GLY A 274 -1.15 18.22 -5.17
C GLY A 274 -0.51 19.45 -5.83
N THR A 275 0.03 20.35 -5.01
CA THR A 275 0.60 21.64 -5.41
C THR A 275 1.78 21.43 -6.37
N SER A 276 1.72 22.11 -7.52
CA SER A 276 2.79 22.14 -8.51
C SER A 276 3.95 23.05 -8.08
N SER A 277 5.17 22.67 -8.46
CA SER A 277 6.17 23.65 -8.91
C SER A 277 7.07 23.05 -9.98
N GLN A 278 7.29 23.87 -10.99
CA GLN A 278 7.95 23.63 -12.27
C GLN A 278 9.50 23.56 -12.25
N ASP A 279 9.99 23.00 -13.35
CA ASP A 279 11.16 23.34 -14.19
C ASP A 279 12.59 22.89 -13.84
N THR A 280 13.03 21.95 -14.70
CA THR A 280 14.33 21.80 -15.39
C THR A 280 15.62 21.69 -14.57
N ALA A 281 16.13 20.45 -14.48
CA ALA A 281 17.52 20.10 -14.78
C ALA A 281 17.63 18.59 -15.01
N GLU A 282 18.31 18.16 -16.08
CA GLU A 282 18.69 16.77 -16.33
C GLU A 282 19.33 16.17 -15.07
N THR A 283 18.68 15.18 -14.45
CA THR A 283 19.27 14.38 -13.38
C THR A 283 18.79 12.95 -13.53
N GLU A 284 19.74 12.03 -13.54
CA GLU A 284 19.59 10.60 -13.82
C GLU A 284 18.43 9.96 -13.03
N HIS A 285 17.68 9.07 -13.69
CA HIS A 285 16.60 8.24 -13.15
C HIS A 285 16.88 7.82 -11.70
N GLN A 286 16.02 8.23 -10.77
CA GLN A 286 16.03 7.77 -9.37
C GLN A 286 14.70 7.09 -9.11
N ASP A 287 14.73 5.77 -8.93
CA ASP A 287 13.52 4.97 -8.70
C ASP A 287 13.12 4.94 -7.21
N SER A 288 11.92 4.42 -6.92
CA SER A 288 11.28 4.39 -5.60
C SER A 288 11.90 3.42 -4.59
N ILE A 289 13.23 3.29 -4.56
CA ILE A 289 13.99 2.48 -3.60
C ILE A 289 14.87 3.39 -2.74
N TYR A 290 15.04 3.09 -1.45
CA TYR A 290 15.71 3.98 -0.51
C TYR A 290 16.65 3.22 0.44
N LEU A 291 17.60 3.95 1.02
CA LEU A 291 18.27 3.53 2.26
C LEU A 291 17.32 3.75 3.44
N ASP A 292 17.28 2.80 4.37
CA ASP A 292 16.73 3.01 5.72
C ASP A 292 17.66 3.90 6.54
N LYS A 293 18.97 3.62 6.45
CA LYS A 293 20.00 4.36 7.20
C LYS A 293 21.20 4.68 6.33
N LEU A 294 21.68 5.90 6.46
CA LEU A 294 23.00 6.31 5.98
C LEU A 294 23.75 6.94 7.15
N SER A 295 24.98 6.51 7.42
CA SER A 295 25.81 7.10 8.46
C SER A 295 27.29 7.13 8.12
N ILE A 296 28.00 8.07 8.75
CA ILE A 296 29.46 8.18 8.72
C ILE A 296 30.01 8.10 10.14
N ASP A 297 30.86 7.09 10.41
CA ASP A 297 31.39 6.77 11.75
C ASP A 297 30.28 6.79 12.84
N GLY A 298 29.10 6.25 12.51
CA GLY A 298 27.93 6.20 13.38
C GLY A 298 27.07 7.47 13.43
N ARG A 299 27.46 8.55 12.75
CA ARG A 299 26.64 9.76 12.60
C ARG A 299 25.59 9.58 11.52
N LEU A 300 24.32 9.48 11.91
CA LEU A 300 23.18 9.30 10.99
C LEU A 300 22.87 10.57 10.19
N PHE A 301 22.49 10.36 8.92
CA PHE A 301 21.87 11.38 8.08
C PHE A 301 20.35 11.23 8.14
N SER A 302 19.65 12.36 8.22
CA SER A 302 18.19 12.38 8.08
C SER A 302 17.84 12.24 6.60
N LEU A 303 17.50 11.02 6.20
CA LEU A 303 17.11 10.71 4.84
C LEU A 303 15.72 11.27 4.52
N SER A 304 15.54 11.69 3.28
CA SER A 304 14.22 12.05 2.74
C SER A 304 14.11 11.57 1.31
N GLN A 305 12.88 11.34 0.84
CA GLN A 305 12.65 10.75 -0.47
C GLN A 305 13.15 11.63 -1.64
N SER A 306 13.27 12.93 -1.42
CA SER A 306 13.73 13.92 -2.40
C SER A 306 15.22 14.29 -2.28
N GLN A 307 15.92 13.82 -1.24
CA GLN A 307 17.33 14.16 -1.01
C GLN A 307 18.26 12.96 -1.21
N VAL A 308 19.16 13.07 -2.19
CA VAL A 308 20.18 12.06 -2.48
C VAL A 308 21.60 12.56 -2.25
N ASN A 309 21.79 13.83 -1.92
CA ASN A 309 23.10 14.43 -1.65
C ASN A 309 23.27 14.77 -0.17
N TYR A 310 24.37 14.30 0.42
CA TYR A 310 24.70 14.47 1.83
C TYR A 310 26.15 14.92 1.99
N SER A 311 26.46 15.63 3.07
CA SER A 311 27.83 16.10 3.32
C SER A 311 28.25 15.98 4.78
N SER A 312 29.53 15.69 4.98
CA SER A 312 30.18 15.59 6.28
C SER A 312 31.58 16.15 6.24
N ASN A 313 32.04 16.73 7.35
CA ASN A 313 33.41 17.19 7.50
C ASN A 313 34.12 16.31 8.52
N VAL A 314 35.34 15.88 8.21
CA VAL A 314 36.19 15.13 9.14
C VAL A 314 37.54 15.82 9.35
N PRO A 315 38.17 15.68 10.54
CA PRO A 315 39.49 16.23 10.82
C PRO A 315 40.58 15.81 9.81
N SER A 316 41.64 16.61 9.66
CA SER A 316 42.72 16.34 8.70
C SER A 316 43.51 15.05 9.00
N ASP A 317 43.56 14.65 10.27
CA ASP A 317 44.19 13.42 10.76
C ASP A 317 43.31 12.17 10.56
N VAL A 318 42.03 12.32 10.26
CA VAL A 318 41.14 11.20 9.88
C VAL A 318 41.38 10.84 8.43
N ASN A 319 42.15 9.78 8.19
CA ASN A 319 42.51 9.30 6.85
C ASN A 319 41.56 8.26 6.26
N LYS A 320 40.56 7.81 7.04
CA LYS A 320 39.54 6.86 6.63
C LYS A 320 38.28 7.04 7.48
N VAL A 321 37.13 6.70 6.93
CA VAL A 321 35.82 6.77 7.61
C VAL A 321 35.04 5.50 7.37
N THR A 322 34.22 5.10 8.34
CA THR A 322 33.29 3.98 8.21
C THR A 322 31.97 4.50 7.67
N ILE A 323 31.52 3.97 6.54
CA ILE A 323 30.21 4.25 5.98
C ILE A 323 29.31 3.07 6.32
N LYS A 324 28.15 3.35 6.91
CA LYS A 324 27.04 2.38 7.00
C LYS A 324 25.93 2.83 6.08
N ALA A 325 25.48 1.96 5.19
CA ALA A 325 24.40 2.21 4.25
C ALA A 325 23.43 1.03 4.26
N GLU A 326 22.43 1.10 5.14
CA GLU A 326 21.45 0.04 5.35
C GLU A 326 20.27 0.27 4.41
N PRO A 327 19.93 -0.69 3.55
CA PRO A 327 18.79 -0.56 2.66
C PRO A 327 17.45 -0.61 3.42
N GLU A 328 16.39 -0.05 2.84
CA GLU A 328 15.02 -0.17 3.37
C GLU A 328 14.51 -1.61 3.40
N LYS A 329 15.01 -2.44 2.48
CA LYS A 329 14.64 -3.84 2.31
C LYS A 329 15.91 -4.68 2.22
N ASP A 330 15.87 -5.85 2.83
CA ASP A 330 16.95 -6.85 2.87
C ASP A 330 17.34 -7.40 1.50
N PHE A 331 16.42 -7.43 0.55
CA PHE A 331 16.68 -7.84 -0.84
C PHE A 331 17.22 -6.72 -1.76
N TYR A 332 17.56 -5.54 -1.22
CA TYR A 332 18.29 -4.52 -1.97
C TYR A 332 19.79 -4.71 -1.79
N THR A 333 20.53 -4.66 -2.90
CA THR A 333 21.99 -4.57 -2.86
C THR A 333 22.43 -3.14 -2.63
N VAL A 334 23.46 -2.98 -1.80
CA VAL A 334 24.08 -1.68 -1.55
C VAL A 334 25.55 -1.75 -1.88
N LYS A 335 26.03 -0.81 -2.71
CA LYS A 335 27.44 -0.66 -3.06
C LYS A 335 27.95 0.70 -2.66
N VAL A 336 29.04 0.76 -1.90
CA VAL A 336 29.70 1.99 -1.50
C VAL A 336 31.00 2.10 -2.31
N ASN A 337 31.08 3.09 -3.19
CA ASN A 337 32.15 3.23 -4.20
C ASN A 337 32.35 1.97 -5.07
N GLY A 338 31.27 1.22 -5.30
CA GLY A 338 31.29 -0.03 -6.07
C GLY A 338 31.59 -1.28 -5.26
N ASP A 339 32.03 -1.15 -3.99
CA ASP A 339 32.21 -2.29 -3.08
C ASP A 339 30.88 -2.62 -2.40
N GLU A 340 30.43 -3.86 -2.54
CA GLU A 340 29.17 -4.34 -1.98
C GLU A 340 29.26 -4.51 -0.46
N VAL A 341 28.20 -4.10 0.23
CA VAL A 341 28.07 -4.23 1.69
C VAL A 341 26.84 -5.06 2.02
N PHE A 342 26.97 -5.93 3.01
CA PHE A 342 26.00 -6.98 3.34
C PHE A 342 25.56 -6.89 4.80
N GLU A 343 24.49 -7.59 5.15
CA GLU A 343 23.95 -7.64 6.51
C GLU A 343 24.95 -8.18 7.55
N ASP A 344 25.77 -9.17 7.18
CA ASP A 344 26.77 -9.79 8.07
C ASP A 344 27.86 -8.80 8.52
N ASP A 345 28.18 -7.82 7.67
CA ASP A 345 29.04 -6.69 7.98
C ASP A 345 28.28 -5.46 8.52
N ASP A 346 27.01 -5.62 8.89
CA ASP A 346 26.10 -4.55 9.33
C ASP A 346 25.99 -3.41 8.29
N TYR A 347 26.07 -3.77 7.01
CA TYR A 347 26.11 -2.89 5.85
C TYR A 347 27.20 -1.82 5.94
N LYS A 348 28.37 -2.16 6.51
CA LYS A 348 29.50 -1.24 6.70
C LYS A 348 30.65 -1.49 5.74
N THR A 349 31.29 -0.41 5.33
CA THR A 349 32.64 -0.47 4.75
C THR A 349 33.49 0.71 5.20
N THR A 350 34.81 0.61 5.03
CA THR A 350 35.75 1.69 5.34
C THR A 350 36.23 2.36 4.05
N VAL A 351 36.04 3.67 3.95
CA VAL A 351 36.51 4.46 2.81
C VAL A 351 37.73 5.28 3.20
N ASN A 352 38.84 5.09 2.49
CA ASN A 352 40.02 5.93 2.64
C ASN A 352 39.78 7.32 2.04
N LEU A 353 40.22 8.35 2.73
CA LEU A 353 40.01 9.74 2.35
C LEU A 353 41.31 10.37 1.89
N LYS A 354 41.24 11.22 0.87
CA LYS A 354 42.29 12.16 0.47
C LYS A 354 42.06 13.51 1.15
N ASP A 355 43.08 14.33 1.27
CA ASP A 355 42.90 15.70 1.78
C ASP A 355 41.95 16.48 0.85
N GLY A 356 41.04 17.26 1.43
CA GLY A 356 40.00 18.01 0.73
C GLY A 356 38.70 17.21 0.52
N GLU A 357 38.01 17.51 -0.58
CA GLU A 357 36.70 16.94 -0.90
C GLU A 357 36.83 15.50 -1.42
N ASN A 358 36.08 14.57 -0.80
CA ASN A 358 35.96 13.18 -1.22
C ASN A 358 34.48 12.90 -1.51
N LYS A 359 34.14 12.49 -2.73
CA LYS A 359 32.78 12.05 -3.07
C LYS A 359 32.71 10.53 -2.96
N ILE A 360 31.75 10.06 -2.16
CA ILE A 360 31.46 8.66 -1.95
C ILE A 360 30.11 8.38 -2.60
N LYS A 361 30.08 7.46 -3.55
CA LYS A 361 28.84 7.02 -4.21
C LYS A 361 28.27 5.85 -3.42
N VAL A 362 26.97 5.88 -3.13
CA VAL A 362 26.26 4.76 -2.51
C VAL A 362 25.12 4.39 -3.45
N ASP A 363 25.31 3.28 -4.16
CA ASP A 363 24.35 2.72 -5.10
C ASP A 363 23.46 1.73 -4.34
N VAL A 364 22.15 1.93 -4.42
CA VAL A 364 21.14 0.99 -3.93
C VAL A 364 20.45 0.43 -5.14
N LYS A 365 20.40 -0.88 -5.28
CA LYS A 365 19.75 -1.54 -6.40
C LYS A 365 18.79 -2.61 -5.88
N ASN A 366 17.60 -2.63 -6.44
CA ASN A 366 16.68 -3.74 -6.22
C ASN A 366 17.18 -4.95 -7.02
N GLU A 367 17.50 -6.07 -6.38
CA GLU A 367 17.95 -7.26 -7.12
C GLU A 367 16.86 -7.85 -8.02
N ASN A 368 15.60 -7.55 -7.69
CA ASN A 368 14.43 -8.09 -8.38
C ASN A 368 13.92 -7.16 -9.49
N SER A 369 14.55 -6.01 -9.73
CA SER A 369 14.14 -5.07 -10.79
C SER A 369 15.32 -4.25 -11.34
N ASP A 370 15.06 -3.41 -12.34
CA ASP A 370 16.04 -2.44 -12.83
C ASP A 370 16.08 -1.14 -11.99
N GLU A 371 15.34 -1.09 -10.87
CA GLU A 371 15.26 0.09 -10.01
C GLU A 371 16.61 0.33 -9.32
N GLU A 372 17.15 1.54 -9.52
CA GLU A 372 18.41 1.99 -8.91
C GLU A 372 18.21 3.36 -8.23
N ARG A 373 18.86 3.58 -7.10
CA ARG A 373 19.00 4.87 -6.46
C ARG A 373 20.44 5.12 -6.07
N VAL A 374 20.93 6.32 -6.37
CA VAL A 374 22.30 6.73 -6.09
C VAL A 374 22.30 7.86 -5.08
N TYR A 375 22.94 7.63 -3.94
CA TYR A 375 23.26 8.66 -2.98
C TYR A 375 24.70 9.14 -3.16
N THR A 376 24.93 10.46 -3.07
CA THR A 376 26.26 11.04 -3.05
C THR A 376 26.56 11.60 -1.66
N LEU A 377 27.57 11.04 -1.00
CA LEU A 377 28.10 11.54 0.26
C LEU A 377 29.42 12.26 0.04
N THR A 378 29.42 13.57 0.24
CA THR A 378 30.61 14.42 0.17
C THR A 378 31.29 14.51 1.54
N VAL A 379 32.45 13.88 1.69
CA VAL A 379 33.29 13.94 2.91
C VAL A 379 34.46 14.88 2.69
N ILE A 380 34.48 16.00 3.41
CA ILE A 380 35.57 16.97 3.35
C ILE A 380 36.56 16.64 4.48
N ARG A 381 37.73 16.12 4.10
CA ARG A 381 38.83 15.78 5.02
C ARG A 381 39.82 16.93 5.12
N GLY A 382 39.93 17.51 6.32
CA GLY A 382 40.71 18.71 6.51
C GLY A 382 40.06 19.93 5.81
N SER A 383 40.36 21.12 6.30
CA SER A 383 39.73 22.34 5.79
C SER A 383 40.08 22.54 4.31
N VAL A 384 39.08 22.71 3.44
CA VAL A 384 39.31 23.43 2.18
C VAL A 384 39.65 24.86 2.59
N THR A 385 40.94 25.21 2.55
CA THR A 385 41.33 26.62 2.52
C THR A 385 40.99 27.15 1.14
N SER A 386 39.82 27.75 1.00
CA SER A 386 39.58 28.79 0.01
C SER A 386 39.27 30.09 0.73
N THR A 387 40.28 30.96 0.71
CA THR A 387 40.23 32.42 0.81
C THR A 387 39.62 33.04 2.07
N GLN A 388 40.53 33.65 2.85
CA GLN A 388 40.31 34.91 3.53
C GLN A 388 39.25 35.78 2.82
N ASN A 389 38.06 35.86 3.41
CA ASN A 389 37.29 37.10 3.36
C ASN A 389 37.46 37.76 4.73
N ASN A 390 38.44 38.64 4.81
CA ASN A 390 38.39 39.73 5.77
C ASN A 390 37.14 40.56 5.45
N ASN A 391 36.07 40.34 6.19
CA ASN A 391 35.18 41.39 6.66
C ASN A 391 34.30 40.90 7.82
N GLY A 392 34.81 41.12 9.03
CA GLY A 392 34.10 41.91 10.04
C GLY A 392 32.78 41.38 10.60
N SER A 393 32.86 40.38 11.48
CA SER A 393 32.39 40.48 12.87
C SER A 393 32.51 39.10 13.52
N SER A 394 33.40 38.98 14.51
CA SER A 394 33.48 37.81 15.38
C SER A 394 32.17 37.72 16.14
N ALA A 395 31.26 36.91 15.61
CA ALA A 395 29.98 36.58 16.18
C ALA A 395 30.21 35.84 17.51
N ALA A 396 30.46 36.58 18.58
CA ALA A 396 30.71 36.04 19.92
C ALA A 396 29.40 35.55 20.56
N ASN A 397 29.48 34.50 21.38
CA ASN A 397 28.37 33.92 22.14
C ASN A 397 27.12 33.59 21.31
N GLN A 398 27.29 33.07 20.09
CA GLN A 398 26.15 32.77 19.23
C GLN A 398 26.35 31.52 18.37
N TRP A 399 25.22 30.98 17.94
CA TRP A 399 25.16 29.92 16.94
C TRP A 399 25.54 30.48 15.58
N VAL A 400 26.42 29.79 14.89
CA VAL A 400 26.84 30.10 13.53
C VAL A 400 26.75 28.84 12.68
N GLN A 401 26.32 29.01 11.43
CA GLN A 401 26.26 27.91 10.48
C GLN A 401 27.47 28.00 9.54
N VAL A 402 28.29 26.95 9.52
CA VAL A 402 29.48 26.85 8.67
C VAL A 402 29.29 25.64 7.77
N ASN A 403 29.16 25.89 6.46
CA ASN A 403 28.92 24.84 5.45
C ASN A 403 27.72 23.95 5.81
N GLY A 404 26.61 24.57 6.23
CA GLY A 404 25.39 23.86 6.64
C GLY A 404 25.42 23.26 8.05
N ILE A 405 26.57 23.24 8.73
CA ILE A 405 26.71 22.64 10.06
C ILE A 405 26.66 23.72 11.14
N TRP A 406 25.80 23.51 12.14
CA TRP A 406 25.71 24.39 13.30
C TRP A 406 26.91 24.22 14.24
N LYS A 407 27.50 25.36 14.63
CA LYS A 407 28.54 25.50 15.64
C LYS A 407 28.18 26.62 16.60
N TYR A 408 28.81 26.65 17.77
CA TYR A 408 28.64 27.74 18.73
C TYR A 408 29.97 28.43 19.00
N ASN A 409 29.97 29.75 18.92
CA ASN A 409 31.13 30.58 19.24
C ASN A 409 31.09 31.04 20.69
N ASP A 410 32.22 30.98 21.39
CA ASP A 410 32.40 31.56 22.71
C ASP A 410 32.50 33.09 22.67
N ALA A 411 32.73 33.71 23.83
CA ALA A 411 32.86 35.16 23.96
C ALA A 411 34.05 35.75 23.17
N SER A 412 35.03 34.93 22.81
CA SER A 412 36.21 35.30 22.04
C SER A 412 36.05 34.98 20.54
N GLY A 413 34.90 34.42 20.14
CA GLY A 413 34.63 34.01 18.76
C GLY A 413 35.22 32.64 18.39
N ASN A 414 35.70 31.85 19.35
CA ASN A 414 36.24 30.51 19.10
C ASN A 414 35.12 29.46 19.18
N PHE A 415 35.22 28.40 18.36
CA PHE A 415 34.26 27.29 18.43
C PHE A 415 34.35 26.55 19.75
N VAL A 416 33.20 26.43 20.42
CA VAL A 416 32.99 25.62 21.62
C VAL A 416 32.96 24.14 21.23
N LYS A 417 33.55 23.29 22.07
CA LYS A 417 33.80 21.86 21.81
C LYS A 417 33.64 21.03 23.07
N ASN A 418 33.29 19.75 22.92
CA ASN A 418 33.15 18.76 24.00
C ASN A 418 32.29 19.19 25.20
N THR A 419 31.26 20.02 24.97
CA THR A 419 30.46 20.57 26.06
C THR A 419 29.04 20.89 25.62
N TRP A 420 28.16 20.95 26.62
CA TRP A 420 26.79 21.42 26.46
C TRP A 420 26.76 22.95 26.32
N VAL A 421 25.93 23.42 25.39
CA VAL A 421 25.50 24.82 25.27
C VAL A 421 23.98 24.82 25.26
N GLY A 422 23.38 25.15 26.41
CA GLY A 422 21.94 25.01 26.60
C GLY A 422 21.50 23.54 26.45
N ASN A 423 20.56 23.28 25.52
CA ASN A 423 20.04 21.94 25.24
C ASN A 423 20.82 21.19 24.15
N TYR A 424 21.93 21.74 23.68
CA TYR A 424 22.70 21.20 22.56
C TYR A 424 24.09 20.78 23.03
N TYR A 425 24.64 19.73 22.42
CA TYR A 425 26.01 19.30 22.70
C TYR A 425 26.92 19.61 21.51
N LEU A 426 28.09 20.15 21.78
CA LEU A 426 29.12 20.42 20.76
C LEU A 426 30.17 19.32 20.86
N LEU A 427 30.40 18.63 19.75
CA LEU A 427 31.41 17.58 19.62
C LEU A 427 32.84 18.15 19.69
N ASP A 428 33.85 17.30 19.67
CA ASP A 428 35.27 17.69 19.72
C ASP A 428 35.72 18.60 18.55
N ASN A 429 35.05 18.49 17.41
CA ASN A 429 35.24 19.29 16.21
C ASN A 429 34.40 20.58 16.20
N GLY A 430 33.61 20.79 17.26
CA GLY A 430 32.77 21.96 17.48
C GLY A 430 31.46 21.95 16.70
N ASN A 431 31.12 20.82 16.08
CA ASN A 431 29.82 20.64 15.43
C ASN A 431 28.75 20.31 16.48
N MET A 432 27.53 20.79 16.25
CA MET A 432 26.36 20.39 17.02
C MET A 432 26.09 18.89 16.82
N ALA A 433 25.91 18.17 17.92
CA ALA A 433 25.55 16.76 17.94
C ALA A 433 24.05 16.55 17.72
N THR A 434 23.70 15.41 17.11
CA THR A 434 22.34 14.88 16.93
C THR A 434 22.37 13.37 17.21
N GLY A 435 21.23 12.74 17.44
CA GLY A 435 21.11 11.31 17.72
C GLY A 435 21.56 10.90 19.13
N TRP A 436 21.94 9.63 19.30
CA TRP A 436 22.43 9.09 20.56
C TRP A 436 23.80 9.67 20.94
N LEU A 437 23.89 10.21 22.16
CA LEU A 437 25.11 10.76 22.74
C LEU A 437 25.43 10.06 24.06
N ASN A 438 26.61 9.45 24.17
CA ASN A 438 27.14 9.03 25.46
C ASN A 438 27.96 10.17 26.07
N TYR A 439 27.51 10.70 27.19
CA TYR A 439 28.20 11.75 27.92
C TYR A 439 28.32 11.37 29.39
N ASN A 440 29.55 11.27 29.90
CA ASN A 440 29.86 10.87 31.28
C ASN A 440 29.17 9.58 31.73
N GLY A 441 29.13 8.57 30.84
CA GLY A 441 28.56 7.25 31.15
C GLY A 441 27.03 7.20 31.22
N SER A 442 26.35 8.28 30.83
CA SER A 442 24.90 8.30 30.62
C SER A 442 24.60 8.53 29.14
N TRP A 443 23.56 7.86 28.62
CA TRP A 443 23.08 8.08 27.27
C TRP A 443 22.01 9.16 27.22
N TYR A 444 22.07 9.96 26.17
CA TYR A 444 21.16 11.05 25.83
C TYR A 444 20.69 10.88 24.40
N TYR A 445 19.48 11.36 24.07
CA TYR A 445 19.01 11.45 22.69
C TYR A 445 18.85 12.91 22.30
N LEU A 446 19.54 13.33 21.24
CA LEU A 446 19.45 14.65 20.64
C LEU A 446 18.61 14.53 19.36
N GLY A 447 17.60 15.39 19.18
CA GLY A 447 16.77 15.35 17.98
C GLY A 447 17.54 15.69 16.71
N SER A 448 16.86 15.63 15.56
CA SER A 448 17.40 16.13 14.28
C SER A 448 17.72 17.63 14.32
N ASP A 449 17.00 18.37 15.17
CA ASP A 449 17.26 19.77 15.51
C ASP A 449 18.46 19.96 16.45
N GLY A 450 19.07 18.88 16.96
CA GLY A 450 20.17 18.86 17.94
C GLY A 450 19.74 19.07 19.38
N ALA A 451 18.45 19.33 19.63
CA ALA A 451 17.96 19.59 20.97
C ALA A 451 17.82 18.28 21.75
N ARG A 452 18.37 18.25 22.97
CA ARG A 452 18.22 17.15 23.92
C ARG A 452 16.75 16.86 24.20
N LYS A 453 16.34 15.61 23.99
CA LYS A 453 14.99 15.12 24.27
C LYS A 453 14.86 14.60 25.70
N THR A 454 13.63 14.57 26.18
CA THR A 454 13.21 14.09 27.50
C THR A 454 11.89 13.32 27.35
N GLY A 455 11.55 12.46 28.30
CA GLY A 455 10.35 11.64 28.27
C GLY A 455 10.46 10.45 27.31
N TRP A 456 9.31 9.94 26.85
CA TRP A 456 9.22 8.82 25.92
C TRP A 456 9.73 9.19 24.53
N GLN A 457 10.63 8.39 23.97
CA GLN A 457 11.14 8.52 22.60
C GLN A 457 11.10 7.17 21.90
N LEU A 458 10.52 7.12 20.70
CA LEU A 458 10.57 5.97 19.81
C LEU A 458 11.77 6.13 18.88
N VAL A 459 12.75 5.23 18.99
CA VAL A 459 13.99 5.24 18.21
C VAL A 459 14.28 3.82 17.75
N ASP A 460 14.52 3.62 16.46
CA ASP A 460 14.81 2.31 15.86
C ASP A 460 13.78 1.21 16.25
N GLY A 461 12.50 1.57 16.25
CA GLY A 461 11.40 0.64 16.58
C GLY A 461 11.25 0.30 18.08
N ALA A 462 12.10 0.86 18.95
CA ALA A 462 12.04 0.65 20.39
C ALA A 462 11.71 1.94 21.16
N TRP A 463 10.89 1.81 22.21
CA TRP A 463 10.60 2.92 23.11
C TRP A 463 11.68 3.04 24.20
N TYR A 464 12.16 4.26 24.41
CA TYR A 464 13.09 4.64 25.47
C TYR A 464 12.47 5.72 26.34
N TYR A 465 12.82 5.75 27.62
CA TYR A 465 12.41 6.81 28.53
C TYR A 465 13.63 7.61 28.99
N LEU A 466 13.65 8.92 28.70
CA LEU A 466 14.68 9.84 29.17
C LEU A 466 14.14 10.69 30.34
N ASP A 467 14.92 10.86 31.40
CA ASP A 467 14.50 11.66 32.54
C ASP A 467 14.44 13.17 32.22
N SER A 468 14.10 14.00 33.21
CA SER A 468 14.06 15.46 33.07
C SER A 468 15.41 16.10 32.74
N GLN A 469 16.51 15.38 32.93
CA GLN A 469 17.86 15.77 32.54
C GLN A 469 18.27 15.17 31.19
N GLY A 470 17.38 14.43 30.53
CA GLY A 470 17.60 13.79 29.24
C GLY A 470 18.44 12.51 29.30
N LYS A 471 18.61 11.89 30.47
CA LYS A 471 19.34 10.62 30.61
C LYS A 471 18.40 9.44 30.43
N ILE A 472 18.79 8.44 29.63
CA ILE A 472 18.06 7.16 29.53
C ILE A 472 17.88 6.57 30.93
N GLN A 473 16.66 6.10 31.21
CA GLN A 473 16.34 5.29 32.37
C GLN A 473 16.34 3.80 32.04
N THR A 474 16.69 2.98 33.03
CA THR A 474 16.61 1.51 32.97
C THR A 474 15.89 1.00 34.22
N GLY A 475 15.36 -0.22 34.15
CA GLY A 475 14.54 -0.81 35.21
C GLY A 475 13.10 -0.27 35.23
N TRP A 476 12.45 -0.38 36.39
CA TRP A 476 11.07 0.09 36.57
C TRP A 476 10.99 1.61 36.66
N ILE A 477 10.14 2.21 35.84
CA ILE A 477 9.79 3.64 35.93
C ILE A 477 8.29 3.82 36.06
N LYS A 478 7.90 5.00 36.56
CA LYS A 478 6.52 5.47 36.59
C LYS A 478 6.43 6.72 35.73
N ASP A 479 5.56 6.70 34.72
CA ASP A 479 5.37 7.84 33.84
C ASP A 479 4.53 8.96 34.50
N SER A 480 4.34 10.06 33.78
CA SER A 480 3.54 11.20 34.25
C SER A 480 2.05 10.86 34.44
N ASN A 481 1.54 9.84 33.76
CA ASN A 481 0.16 9.37 33.90
C ASN A 481 -0.01 8.38 35.06
N GLY A 482 1.08 8.05 35.74
CA GLY A 482 1.12 7.14 36.87
C GLY A 482 1.13 5.66 36.51
N LYS A 483 1.30 5.32 35.23
CA LYS A 483 1.49 3.94 34.76
C LYS A 483 2.93 3.51 34.99
N TYR A 484 3.13 2.21 35.27
CA TYR A 484 4.46 1.62 35.46
C TYR A 484 4.91 0.88 34.20
N TYR A 485 6.19 1.03 33.88
CA TYR A 485 6.84 0.43 32.72
C TYR A 485 8.20 -0.15 33.13
N TYR A 486 8.71 -1.10 32.35
CA TYR A 486 10.03 -1.67 32.54
C TYR A 486 10.93 -1.41 31.34
N LEU A 487 12.10 -0.83 31.57
CA LEU A 487 13.13 -0.57 30.57
C LEU A 487 14.27 -1.57 30.79
N ASN A 488 14.64 -2.30 29.73
CA ASN A 488 15.74 -3.25 29.77
C ASN A 488 17.09 -2.57 30.05
N SER A 489 18.16 -3.35 30.27
CA SER A 489 19.50 -2.80 30.56
C SER A 489 20.07 -1.93 29.43
N ASN A 490 19.61 -2.12 28.19
CA ASN A 490 19.93 -1.28 27.04
C ASN A 490 19.01 -0.05 26.91
N GLY A 491 18.04 0.12 27.81
CA GLY A 491 17.07 1.23 27.82
C GLY A 491 15.78 0.97 27.04
N ALA A 492 15.68 -0.12 26.26
CA ALA A 492 14.49 -0.41 25.48
C ALA A 492 13.33 -0.91 26.36
N MET A 493 12.12 -0.40 26.12
CA MET A 493 10.92 -0.77 26.87
C MET A 493 10.48 -2.20 26.58
N ALA A 494 10.21 -2.97 27.62
CA ALA A 494 9.58 -4.27 27.52
C ALA A 494 8.06 -4.12 27.31
N TYR A 495 7.49 -4.95 26.44
CA TYR A 495 6.05 -4.99 26.18
C TYR A 495 5.59 -6.42 25.87
N ASN A 496 4.29 -6.67 26.02
CA ASN A 496 3.63 -7.97 25.81
C ASN A 496 4.37 -9.15 26.49
N THR A 497 4.83 -8.93 27.71
CA THR A 497 5.70 -9.88 28.42
C THR A 497 5.49 -9.83 29.93
N THR A 498 6.23 -10.64 30.69
CA THR A 498 6.21 -10.65 32.15
C THR A 498 7.60 -10.39 32.70
N VAL A 499 7.73 -9.39 33.57
CA VAL A 499 9.00 -9.03 34.23
C VAL A 499 8.83 -9.18 35.73
N GLY A 500 9.61 -10.06 36.37
CA GLY A 500 9.57 -10.24 37.82
C GLY A 500 8.19 -10.64 38.39
N GLY A 501 7.36 -11.33 37.59
CA GLY A 501 5.99 -11.70 37.95
C GLY A 501 4.92 -10.65 37.64
N TYR A 502 5.30 -9.48 37.12
CA TYR A 502 4.39 -8.42 36.72
C TYR A 502 4.12 -8.48 35.21
N LYS A 503 2.85 -8.57 34.80
CA LYS A 503 2.45 -8.67 33.40
C LYS A 503 2.36 -7.29 32.74
N LEU A 504 3.05 -7.10 31.63
CA LEU A 504 3.04 -5.89 30.82
C LEU A 504 2.15 -6.09 29.58
N GLY A 505 1.31 -5.11 29.26
CA GLY A 505 0.45 -5.11 28.07
C GLY A 505 1.22 -4.88 26.77
N TYR A 506 0.50 -4.87 25.64
CA TYR A 506 1.07 -4.54 24.33
C TYR A 506 1.64 -3.11 24.28
N ASP A 507 1.10 -2.21 25.11
CA ASP A 507 1.58 -0.83 25.29
C ASP A 507 2.75 -0.73 26.29
N GLY A 508 3.23 -1.87 26.82
CA GLY A 508 4.29 -1.94 27.82
C GLY A 508 3.84 -1.57 29.24
N ALA A 509 2.60 -1.13 29.44
CA ALA A 509 2.12 -0.73 30.76
C ALA A 509 1.87 -1.95 31.65
N TRP A 510 2.23 -1.84 32.93
CA TRP A 510 1.91 -2.86 33.91
C TRP A 510 0.39 -2.99 34.12
N ILE A 511 -0.12 -4.20 33.93
CA ILE A 511 -1.52 -4.55 34.17
C ILE A 511 -1.68 -4.93 35.63
N GLN A 512 -2.22 -4.00 36.42
CA GLN A 512 -2.54 -4.22 37.83
C GLN A 512 -3.77 -5.12 37.93
N LYS A 513 -3.67 -6.21 38.69
CA LYS A 513 -4.79 -7.14 38.96
C LYS A 513 -5.78 -6.57 39.96
#